data_AF-A0A2E6YAA3-F1
#
_entry.id   AF-A0A2E6YAA3-F1
#
_cell.length_a   1.000
_cell.length_b   1.000
_cell.length_c   1.000
_cell.angle_alpha   90.00
_cell.angle_beta   90.00
_cell.angle_gamma   90.00
#
_symmetry.space_group_name_H-M   'P 1'
#
loop_
_entity.id
_entity.type
_entity.pdbx_description
1 polymer ?
#
loop_
_entity_poly.entity_id
_entity_poly.type
_entity_poly.pdbx_seq_one_letter_code
_entity_poly.pdbx_strand_id
1 'polypeptide(L)'
;MAILFLIWLIPIGDNRTGSVAKFASLGHEYRLVSWELENVLGKWSHRFWTVLPWTPTSEADRRASLDRYMVLVEEYRVADNLLKDVTSSIDPDIRLLNDAQRRVDQIVIERDKIRDGLEEYLEQIISETVRTDEVGLVGSFVWPPVDFRIDSPPKLLVTSPRNEIRRVEGILIDPDISVEETLSIERELAELHDVSALIIQTGGLASFPSVVPMVDLQRLMDIAAHEWLHGHLIFYPLGRSYFVDGEMRSVNETLSDLFGREIGQRVYAKITDQPYVAPVRPETASLNWNSGKAFEEKENLDQFSFNQFMSETRDRTDNLLLDGLVEEAEAYMETRRIQLLGHGYSIRKINQAYFAFHGTYGESPSSASPIARYIWDLREQVDTVGDLVKMLRGLKTYEQFEQLLVDQGVELEHNY
;
A
#
# COMPACT_ATOMS: atom_id res chain seq x y z
N MET A 1 -24.21 -20.32 1.58
CA MET A 1 -23.77 -19.22 2.48
C MET A 1 -22.27 -18.94 2.41
N ALA A 2 -21.51 -19.52 1.46
CA ALA A 2 -20.07 -19.24 1.27
C ALA A 2 -19.74 -18.54 -0.07
N ILE A 3 -20.73 -18.34 -0.93
CA ILE A 3 -20.56 -17.77 -2.29
C ILE A 3 -20.69 -16.23 -2.30
N LEU A 4 -21.01 -15.60 -1.16
CA LEU A 4 -21.28 -14.15 -1.06
C LEU A 4 -20.09 -13.30 -0.58
N PHE A 5 -18.92 -13.88 -0.30
CA PHE A 5 -17.77 -13.15 0.28
C PHE A 5 -16.78 -12.59 -0.75
N LEU A 6 -16.87 -12.97 -2.04
CA LEU A 6 -15.89 -12.72 -3.11
C LEU A 6 -15.94 -11.33 -3.79
N ILE A 7 -16.71 -10.35 -3.27
CA ILE A 7 -17.03 -9.11 -4.03
C ILE A 7 -16.89 -7.83 -3.17
N TRP A 8 -16.49 -7.91 -1.90
CA TRP A 8 -16.73 -6.80 -0.97
C TRP A 8 -15.68 -5.69 -0.91
N LEU A 9 -14.51 -5.84 -1.56
CA LEU A 9 -13.41 -4.86 -1.46
C LEU A 9 -13.22 -4.00 -2.72
N ILE A 10 -14.03 -4.22 -3.77
CA ILE A 10 -14.17 -3.27 -4.88
C ILE A 10 -15.63 -2.80 -4.91
N PRO A 11 -15.91 -1.49 -4.97
CA PRO A 11 -17.27 -1.04 -5.22
C PRO A 11 -17.81 -1.76 -6.45
N ILE A 12 -19.10 -2.14 -6.38
CA ILE A 12 -19.95 -2.24 -7.57
C ILE A 12 -20.11 -0.78 -8.08
N GLY A 13 -18.99 -0.26 -8.57
CA GLY A 13 -18.80 0.88 -9.42
C GLY A 13 -18.09 0.38 -10.68
N ASP A 14 -18.48 -0.81 -11.14
CA ASP A 14 -18.57 -1.03 -12.58
C ASP A 14 -19.59 0.00 -13.08
N ASN A 15 -19.13 1.24 -13.24
CA ASN A 15 -19.84 2.20 -14.05
C ASN A 15 -19.85 1.55 -15.42
N ARG A 16 -20.97 0.88 -15.72
CA ARG A 16 -21.27 0.16 -16.96
C ARG A 16 -21.36 1.10 -18.17
N THR A 17 -20.76 2.27 -18.07
CA THR A 17 -20.47 3.24 -19.12
C THR A 17 -18.95 3.25 -19.26
N GLY A 18 -18.42 2.52 -20.25
CA GLY A 18 -16.98 2.33 -20.43
C GLY A 18 -16.24 3.65 -20.45
N SER A 19 -15.43 3.90 -19.41
CA SER A 19 -14.54 5.04 -19.38
C SER A 19 -13.42 4.86 -20.40
N VAL A 20 -12.81 5.97 -20.79
CA VAL A 20 -11.65 5.96 -21.68
C VAL A 20 -10.51 5.14 -21.07
N ALA A 21 -10.27 5.28 -19.77
CA ALA A 21 -9.25 4.51 -19.07
C ALA A 21 -9.49 3.00 -19.17
N LYS A 22 -10.75 2.57 -18.99
CA LYS A 22 -11.14 1.17 -19.13
C LYS A 22 -10.96 0.66 -20.55
N PHE A 23 -11.25 1.48 -21.56
CA PHE A 23 -11.04 1.13 -22.96
C PHE A 23 -9.55 0.98 -23.28
N ALA A 24 -8.71 1.94 -22.87
CA ALA A 24 -7.28 1.91 -23.09
C ALA A 24 -6.59 0.72 -22.39
N SER A 25 -7.11 0.29 -21.23
CA SER A 25 -6.56 -0.86 -20.49
C SER A 25 -7.17 -2.22 -20.84
N LEU A 26 -8.00 -2.32 -21.89
CA LEU A 26 -8.68 -3.57 -22.24
C LEU A 26 -7.68 -4.71 -22.48
N GLY A 27 -7.93 -5.86 -21.83
CA GLY A 27 -7.07 -7.03 -21.92
C GLY A 27 -5.94 -7.09 -20.89
N HIS A 28 -5.67 -6.00 -20.17
CA HIS A 28 -4.66 -5.92 -19.11
C HIS A 28 -5.26 -5.74 -17.72
N GLU A 29 -6.59 -5.84 -17.57
CA GLU A 29 -7.28 -5.71 -16.30
C GLU A 29 -6.95 -6.88 -15.37
N TYR A 30 -6.68 -6.58 -14.10
CA TYR A 30 -6.45 -7.62 -13.10
C TYR A 30 -7.75 -8.39 -12.84
N ARG A 31 -7.70 -9.71 -13.03
CA ARG A 31 -8.86 -10.59 -12.88
C ARG A 31 -9.05 -11.00 -11.42
N LEU A 32 -9.36 -10.04 -10.54
CA LEU A 32 -9.45 -10.26 -9.09
C LEU A 32 -10.32 -11.47 -8.72
N VAL A 33 -11.53 -11.59 -9.27
CA VAL A 33 -12.44 -12.69 -8.94
C VAL A 33 -11.87 -14.06 -9.34
N SER A 34 -11.23 -14.15 -10.51
CA SER A 34 -10.57 -15.38 -10.96
C SER A 34 -9.38 -15.71 -10.07
N TRP A 35 -8.56 -14.71 -9.75
CA TRP A 35 -7.40 -14.86 -8.88
C TRP A 35 -7.81 -15.28 -7.46
N GLU A 36 -8.82 -14.65 -6.86
CA GLU A 36 -9.34 -15.01 -5.52
C GLU A 36 -9.88 -16.44 -5.52
N LEU A 37 -10.65 -16.85 -6.54
CA LEU A 37 -11.17 -18.23 -6.63
C LEU A 37 -10.03 -19.26 -6.73
N GLU A 38 -9.03 -19.02 -7.56
CA GLU A 38 -7.87 -19.91 -7.73
C GLU A 38 -7.05 -20.01 -6.44
N ASN A 39 -6.82 -18.87 -5.76
CA ASN A 39 -6.00 -18.82 -4.57
C ASN A 39 -6.73 -19.32 -3.32
N VAL A 40 -8.02 -19.02 -3.15
CA VAL A 40 -8.86 -19.58 -2.08
C VAL A 40 -8.96 -21.10 -2.25
N LEU A 41 -9.35 -21.61 -3.44
CA LEU A 41 -9.52 -23.05 -3.63
C LEU A 41 -8.19 -23.81 -3.49
N GLY A 42 -7.12 -23.30 -4.12
CA GLY A 42 -5.79 -23.89 -4.01
C GLY A 42 -5.32 -23.95 -2.55
N LYS A 43 -5.39 -22.83 -1.84
CA LYS A 43 -4.93 -22.73 -0.45
C LYS A 43 -5.76 -23.53 0.54
N TRP A 44 -7.08 -23.44 0.44
CA TRP A 44 -7.96 -24.18 1.35
C TRP A 44 -7.85 -25.67 1.11
N SER A 45 -7.66 -26.12 -0.13
CA SER A 45 -7.35 -27.52 -0.40
C SER A 45 -6.06 -27.96 0.30
N HIS A 46 -4.98 -27.17 0.19
CA HIS A 46 -3.71 -27.43 0.89
C HIS A 46 -3.90 -27.46 2.42
N ARG A 47 -4.58 -26.46 3.02
CA ARG A 47 -4.90 -26.44 4.45
C ARG A 47 -5.73 -27.65 4.90
N PHE A 48 -6.71 -28.09 4.11
CA PHE A 48 -7.48 -29.30 4.41
C PHE A 48 -6.61 -30.56 4.37
N TRP A 49 -5.62 -30.61 3.47
CA TRP A 49 -4.64 -31.69 3.43
C TRP A 49 -3.69 -31.64 4.63
N THR A 50 -3.18 -30.48 5.06
CA THR A 50 -2.23 -30.35 6.18
C THR A 50 -2.86 -30.61 7.56
N VAL A 51 -4.18 -30.41 7.70
CA VAL A 51 -4.95 -30.78 8.92
C VAL A 51 -5.02 -32.31 9.14
N LEU A 52 -4.68 -33.13 8.15
CA LEU A 52 -4.57 -34.57 8.34
C LEU A 52 -3.33 -34.92 9.19
N PRO A 53 -3.44 -35.85 10.16
CA PRO A 53 -2.41 -36.13 11.16
C PRO A 53 -1.09 -36.72 10.62
N TRP A 54 -0.93 -36.89 9.31
CA TRP A 54 0.24 -37.46 8.64
C TRP A 54 0.99 -36.48 7.72
N THR A 55 0.60 -35.20 7.71
CA THR A 55 1.24 -34.09 6.96
C THR A 55 1.70 -32.87 7.79
N PRO A 56 1.86 -32.90 9.14
CA PRO A 56 2.35 -31.71 9.81
C PRO A 56 3.77 -31.37 9.32
N THR A 57 3.91 -30.22 8.68
CA THR A 57 5.21 -29.58 8.41
C THR A 57 5.88 -29.37 9.77
N SER A 58 7.07 -29.94 9.98
CA SER A 58 7.74 -29.82 11.27
C SER A 58 8.14 -28.37 11.53
N GLU A 59 8.32 -27.97 12.79
CA GLU A 59 8.87 -26.65 13.14
C GLU A 59 10.24 -26.40 12.47
N ALA A 60 11.02 -27.47 12.22
CA ALA A 60 12.27 -27.37 11.48
C ALA A 60 12.06 -27.03 10.00
N ASP A 61 11.06 -27.63 9.35
CA ASP A 61 10.73 -27.35 7.94
C ASP A 61 10.15 -25.92 7.76
N ARG A 62 9.37 -25.45 8.75
CA ARG A 62 8.85 -24.08 8.81
C ARG A 62 10.00 -23.07 8.89
N ARG A 63 10.95 -23.28 9.80
CA ARG A 63 12.16 -22.44 9.92
C ARG A 63 13.03 -22.49 8.67
N ALA A 64 13.23 -23.66 8.07
CA ALA A 64 13.99 -23.79 6.83
C ALA A 64 13.34 -23.01 5.67
N SER A 65 12.01 -23.01 5.59
CA SER A 65 11.26 -22.22 4.59
C SER A 65 11.42 -20.72 4.82
N LEU A 66 11.37 -20.27 6.08
CA LEU A 66 11.61 -18.88 6.45
C LEU A 66 13.04 -18.43 6.11
N ASP A 67 14.05 -19.23 6.47
CA ASP A 67 15.45 -18.93 6.17
C ASP A 67 15.67 -18.84 4.65
N ARG A 68 15.06 -19.75 3.88
CA ARG A 68 15.13 -19.70 2.41
C ARG A 68 14.43 -18.47 1.85
N TYR A 69 13.28 -18.08 2.41
CA TYR A 69 12.57 -16.87 2.02
C TYR A 69 13.44 -15.63 2.17
N MET A 70 14.11 -15.46 3.32
CA MET A 70 14.99 -14.32 3.57
C MET A 70 16.12 -14.23 2.53
N VAL A 71 16.69 -15.36 2.12
CA VAL A 71 17.70 -15.40 1.05
C VAL A 71 17.08 -15.05 -0.31
N LEU A 72 15.91 -15.61 -0.62
CA LEU A 72 15.21 -15.35 -1.88
C LEU A 72 14.84 -13.87 -2.04
N VAL A 73 14.51 -13.16 -0.96
CA VAL A 73 14.21 -11.70 -1.00
C VAL A 73 15.43 -10.90 -1.46
N GLU A 74 16.62 -11.20 -0.94
CA GLU A 74 17.84 -10.52 -1.39
C GLU A 74 18.21 -10.89 -2.82
N GLU A 75 18.07 -12.17 -3.20
CA GLU A 75 18.26 -12.61 -4.59
C GLU A 75 17.28 -11.88 -5.54
N TYR A 76 16.01 -11.75 -5.14
CA TYR A 76 14.97 -11.07 -5.90
C TYR A 76 15.29 -9.59 -6.07
N ARG A 77 15.63 -8.89 -4.98
CA ARG A 77 15.98 -7.47 -5.02
C ARG A 77 17.12 -7.16 -5.98
N VAL A 78 18.16 -8.00 -6.00
CA VAL A 78 19.28 -7.85 -6.93
C VAL A 78 18.84 -8.11 -8.38
N ALA A 79 18.08 -9.17 -8.62
CA ALA A 79 17.61 -9.53 -9.96
C ALA A 79 16.62 -8.50 -10.53
N ASP A 80 15.69 -8.03 -9.72
CA ASP A 80 14.68 -7.02 -10.08
C ASP A 80 15.32 -5.65 -10.36
N ASN A 81 16.30 -5.23 -9.55
CA ASN A 81 17.05 -4.00 -9.82
C ASN A 81 17.80 -4.08 -11.16
N LEU A 82 18.48 -5.21 -11.43
CA LEU A 82 19.15 -5.41 -12.72
C LEU A 82 18.15 -5.38 -13.88
N LEU A 83 16.98 -6.02 -13.73
CA LEU A 83 15.93 -6.02 -14.74
C LEU A 83 15.42 -4.59 -15.01
N LYS A 84 15.17 -3.81 -13.94
CA LYS A 84 14.75 -2.40 -14.04
C LYS A 84 15.81 -1.52 -14.70
N ASP A 85 17.08 -1.69 -14.35
CA ASP A 85 18.19 -0.93 -14.93
C ASP A 85 18.32 -1.22 -16.44
N VAL A 86 18.28 -2.50 -16.83
CA VAL A 86 18.34 -2.90 -18.24
C VAL A 86 17.13 -2.34 -19.00
N THR A 87 15.93 -2.44 -18.43
CA THR A 87 14.68 -1.98 -19.06
C THR A 87 14.59 -0.46 -19.19
N SER A 88 15.30 0.28 -18.32
CA SER A 88 15.34 1.75 -18.35
C SER A 88 16.36 2.30 -19.37
N SER A 89 17.14 1.43 -20.03
CA SER A 89 18.06 1.82 -21.12
C SER A 89 17.31 2.23 -22.39
N ILE A 90 17.84 3.21 -23.12
CA ILE A 90 17.31 3.67 -24.41
C ILE A 90 17.43 2.57 -25.49
N ASP A 91 18.43 1.71 -25.38
CA ASP A 91 18.66 0.55 -26.25
C ASP A 91 19.08 -0.64 -25.37
N PRO A 92 18.13 -1.43 -24.84
CA PRO A 92 18.43 -2.54 -23.94
C PRO A 92 19.09 -3.69 -24.71
N ASP A 93 20.20 -4.22 -24.19
CA ASP A 93 20.76 -5.47 -24.70
C ASP A 93 19.77 -6.61 -24.43
N ILE A 94 19.14 -7.10 -25.51
CA ILE A 94 18.12 -8.15 -25.46
C ILE A 94 18.63 -9.42 -24.78
N ARG A 95 19.92 -9.76 -24.85
CA ARG A 95 20.46 -10.92 -24.14
C ARG A 95 20.46 -10.68 -22.64
N LEU A 96 20.95 -9.52 -22.21
CA LEU A 96 20.95 -9.12 -20.80
C LEU A 96 19.54 -9.02 -20.23
N LEU A 97 18.60 -8.48 -21.01
CA LEU A 97 17.18 -8.41 -20.63
C LEU A 97 16.60 -9.81 -20.38
N ASN A 98 16.79 -10.73 -21.32
CA ASN A 98 16.33 -12.11 -21.19
C ASN A 98 17.01 -12.85 -20.03
N ASP A 99 18.30 -12.60 -19.79
CA ASP A 99 19.02 -13.18 -18.65
C ASP A 99 18.48 -12.67 -17.31
N ALA A 100 18.26 -11.36 -17.19
CA ALA A 100 17.70 -10.74 -16.00
C ALA A 100 16.27 -11.23 -15.73
N GLN A 101 15.42 -11.28 -16.76
CA GLN A 101 14.05 -11.78 -16.66
C GLN A 101 14.05 -13.25 -16.19
N ARG A 102 14.85 -14.12 -16.83
CA ARG A 102 14.96 -15.52 -16.42
C ARG A 102 15.38 -15.68 -14.97
N ARG A 103 16.23 -14.79 -14.46
CA ARG A 103 16.67 -14.83 -13.06
C ARG A 103 15.51 -14.50 -12.12
N VAL A 104 14.72 -13.47 -12.43
CA VAL A 104 13.51 -13.13 -11.68
C VAL A 104 12.52 -14.31 -11.70
N ASP A 105 12.24 -14.87 -12.87
CA ASP A 105 11.31 -16.01 -13.03
C ASP A 105 11.74 -17.22 -12.20
N GLN A 106 13.04 -17.53 -12.17
CA GLN A 106 13.58 -18.63 -11.35
C GLN A 106 13.35 -18.39 -9.86
N ILE A 107 13.53 -17.16 -9.39
CA ILE A 107 13.33 -16.81 -7.98
C ILE A 107 11.86 -16.90 -7.59
N VAL A 108 10.95 -16.45 -8.47
CA VAL A 108 9.50 -16.59 -8.29
C VAL A 108 9.09 -18.06 -8.21
N ILE A 109 9.61 -18.91 -9.09
CA ILE A 109 9.36 -20.36 -9.06
C ILE A 109 9.87 -20.98 -7.73
N GLU A 110 11.04 -20.57 -7.24
CA GLU A 110 11.58 -21.06 -5.97
C GLU A 110 10.76 -20.57 -4.77
N ARG A 111 10.32 -19.31 -4.78
CA ARG A 111 9.37 -18.76 -3.79
C ARG A 111 8.10 -19.60 -3.74
N ASP A 112 7.49 -19.88 -4.88
CA ASP A 112 6.22 -20.61 -4.95
C ASP A 112 6.29 -22.03 -4.38
N LYS A 113 7.47 -22.67 -4.43
CA LYS A 113 7.69 -23.99 -3.81
C LYS A 113 7.64 -23.98 -2.28
N ILE A 114 8.05 -22.88 -1.65
CA ILE A 114 8.08 -22.75 -0.18
C ILE A 114 6.87 -21.97 0.36
N ARG A 115 6.14 -21.30 -0.53
CA ARG A 115 5.12 -20.29 -0.22
C ARG A 115 4.03 -20.81 0.71
N ASP A 116 3.38 -21.92 0.39
CA ASP A 116 2.21 -22.40 1.15
C ASP A 116 2.55 -22.70 2.62
N GLY A 117 3.68 -23.37 2.88
CA GLY A 117 4.13 -23.69 4.24
C GLY A 117 4.61 -22.48 5.02
N LEU A 118 5.26 -21.53 4.33
CA LEU A 118 5.69 -20.26 4.91
C LEU A 118 4.49 -19.38 5.30
N GLU A 119 3.53 -19.22 4.40
CA GLU A 119 2.30 -18.45 4.65
C GLU A 119 1.54 -19.01 5.85
N GLU A 120 1.31 -20.33 5.89
CA GLU A 120 0.61 -20.97 7.01
C GLU A 120 1.30 -20.70 8.35
N TYR A 121 2.64 -20.78 8.37
CA TYR A 121 3.44 -20.48 9.55
C TYR A 121 3.29 -19.03 10.01
N LEU A 122 3.44 -18.07 9.09
CA LEU A 122 3.36 -16.64 9.39
C LEU A 122 1.94 -16.22 9.81
N GLU A 123 0.91 -16.74 9.14
CA GLU A 123 -0.50 -16.50 9.45
C GLU A 123 -0.88 -17.00 10.84
N GLN A 124 -0.34 -18.16 11.25
CA GLN A 124 -0.51 -18.68 12.58
C GLN A 124 0.07 -17.70 13.61
N ILE A 125 1.29 -17.18 13.39
CA ILE A 125 1.93 -16.26 14.32
C ILE A 125 1.19 -14.91 14.38
N ILE A 126 0.75 -14.37 13.25
CA ILE A 126 -0.10 -13.16 13.23
C ILE A 126 -1.39 -13.43 14.01
N SER A 127 -2.08 -14.54 13.73
CA SER A 127 -3.33 -14.93 14.40
C SER A 127 -3.17 -15.11 15.90
N GLU A 128 -2.03 -15.65 16.36
CA GLU A 128 -1.69 -15.74 17.79
C GLU A 128 -1.42 -14.35 18.38
N THR A 129 -0.68 -13.51 17.67
CA THR A 129 -0.29 -12.17 18.13
C THR A 129 -1.50 -11.26 18.30
N VAL A 130 -2.45 -11.25 17.35
CA VAL A 130 -3.65 -10.38 17.45
C VAL A 130 -4.62 -10.79 18.56
N ARG A 131 -4.50 -12.03 19.07
CA ARG A 131 -5.30 -12.55 20.19
C ARG A 131 -4.72 -12.22 21.56
N THR A 132 -3.51 -11.68 21.65
CA THR A 132 -2.89 -11.43 22.93
C THR A 132 -3.46 -10.18 23.59
N ASP A 133 -3.38 -10.12 24.92
CA ASP A 133 -3.86 -8.97 25.68
C ASP A 133 -3.04 -7.70 25.38
N GLU A 134 -1.78 -7.84 24.92
CA GLU A 134 -0.94 -6.71 24.50
C GLU A 134 -1.41 -6.05 23.19
N VAL A 135 -2.15 -6.78 22.35
CA VAL A 135 -2.84 -6.22 21.18
C VAL A 135 -4.25 -5.81 21.55
N GLY A 136 -4.95 -6.63 22.33
CA GLY A 136 -6.25 -6.29 22.89
C GLY A 136 -7.39 -6.18 21.88
N LEU A 137 -7.23 -6.58 20.60
CA LEU A 137 -8.26 -6.33 19.58
C LEU A 137 -9.39 -7.38 19.58
N VAL A 138 -9.02 -8.66 19.54
CA VAL A 138 -9.95 -9.79 19.44
C VAL A 138 -9.80 -10.72 20.64
N GLY A 139 -10.88 -11.43 20.98
CA GLY A 139 -10.85 -12.47 22.02
C GLY A 139 -10.33 -13.80 21.48
N SER A 140 -11.01 -14.90 21.81
CA SER A 140 -10.58 -16.25 21.40
C SER A 140 -10.67 -16.54 19.90
N PHE A 141 -11.40 -15.73 19.12
CA PHE A 141 -11.64 -15.94 17.70
C PHE A 141 -11.18 -14.74 16.86
N VAL A 142 -10.34 -15.01 15.87
CA VAL A 142 -9.85 -14.02 14.90
C VAL A 142 -10.78 -14.02 13.69
N TRP A 143 -11.43 -12.88 13.43
CA TRP A 143 -12.33 -12.72 12.29
C TRP A 143 -12.02 -11.44 11.50
N PRO A 144 -11.82 -11.52 10.17
CA PRO A 144 -11.70 -12.74 9.38
C PRO A 144 -10.43 -13.54 9.79
N PRO A 145 -10.34 -14.83 9.43
CA PRO A 145 -9.08 -15.56 9.59
C PRO A 145 -7.94 -14.82 8.90
N VAL A 146 -6.73 -14.87 9.47
CA VAL A 146 -5.56 -14.30 8.80
C VAL A 146 -5.26 -15.18 7.57
N ASP A 147 -5.30 -14.56 6.39
CA ASP A 147 -5.09 -15.25 5.13
C ASP A 147 -4.48 -14.30 4.11
N PHE A 148 -3.23 -14.55 3.71
CA PHE A 148 -2.52 -13.74 2.71
C PHE A 148 -1.70 -14.61 1.75
N ARG A 149 -1.43 -14.08 0.56
CA ARG A 149 -0.60 -14.68 -0.47
C ARG A 149 0.63 -13.83 -0.72
N ILE A 150 1.81 -14.43 -0.64
CA ILE A 150 3.06 -13.81 -1.08
C ILE A 150 3.09 -13.91 -2.60
N ASP A 151 2.70 -12.82 -3.26
CA ASP A 151 2.63 -12.75 -4.72
C ASP A 151 2.79 -11.31 -5.20
N SER A 152 2.79 -11.10 -6.52
CA SER A 152 2.82 -9.76 -7.11
C SER A 152 1.46 -9.07 -6.96
N PRO A 153 1.33 -7.99 -6.15
CA PRO A 153 0.08 -7.23 -6.09
C PRO A 153 -0.21 -6.59 -7.45
N PRO A 154 -1.48 -6.37 -7.82
CA PRO A 154 -1.81 -5.71 -9.09
C PRO A 154 -1.19 -4.32 -9.18
N LYS A 155 -0.92 -3.87 -10.40
CA LYS A 155 -0.67 -2.45 -10.63
C LYS A 155 -1.99 -1.69 -10.61
N LEU A 156 -1.93 -0.39 -10.47
CA LEU A 156 -3.09 0.48 -10.47
C LEU A 156 -2.90 1.55 -11.55
N LEU A 157 -3.80 1.58 -12.54
CA LEU A 157 -3.96 2.70 -13.45
C LEU A 157 -4.75 3.79 -12.73
N VAL A 158 -4.07 4.90 -12.43
CA VAL A 158 -4.64 6.09 -11.82
C VAL A 158 -4.80 7.14 -12.90
N THR A 159 -5.96 7.79 -12.92
CA THR A 159 -6.24 8.91 -13.83
C THR A 159 -6.60 10.18 -13.09
N SER A 160 -6.22 11.31 -13.68
CA SER A 160 -6.54 12.66 -13.25
C SER A 160 -6.84 13.53 -14.47
N PRO A 161 -7.71 14.55 -14.36
CA PRO A 161 -7.76 15.62 -15.35
C PRO A 161 -6.37 16.26 -15.46
N ARG A 162 -6.06 16.85 -16.61
CA ARG A 162 -4.78 17.57 -16.78
C ARG A 162 -4.81 18.97 -16.14
N ASN A 163 -5.99 19.58 -16.03
CA ASN A 163 -6.20 20.93 -15.52
C ASN A 163 -6.40 21.02 -14.00
N GLU A 164 -6.51 19.91 -13.30
CA GLU A 164 -6.60 19.85 -11.84
C GLU A 164 -6.05 18.52 -11.35
N ILE A 165 -5.48 18.49 -10.14
CA ILE A 165 -5.08 17.21 -9.56
C ILE A 165 -6.24 16.64 -8.76
N ARG A 166 -6.92 15.67 -9.37
CA ARG A 166 -8.04 14.97 -8.75
C ARG A 166 -8.10 13.55 -9.28
N ARG A 167 -8.15 12.57 -8.38
CA ARG A 167 -8.32 11.17 -8.78
C ARG A 167 -9.70 10.95 -9.39
N VAL A 168 -9.75 10.49 -10.63
CA VAL A 168 -10.98 10.19 -11.37
C VAL A 168 -11.29 8.70 -11.29
N GLU A 169 -10.35 7.86 -11.72
CA GLU A 169 -10.49 6.41 -11.71
C GLU A 169 -9.25 5.71 -11.18
N GLY A 170 -9.47 4.48 -10.72
CA GLY A 170 -8.42 3.52 -10.33
C GLY A 170 -8.79 2.16 -10.88
N ILE A 171 -8.04 1.67 -11.87
CA ILE A 171 -8.27 0.35 -12.48
C ILE A 171 -7.12 -0.56 -12.09
N LEU A 172 -7.43 -1.73 -11.52
CA LEU A 172 -6.42 -2.74 -11.23
C LEU A 172 -5.94 -3.36 -12.55
N ILE A 173 -4.63 -3.36 -12.73
CA ILE A 173 -3.93 -3.84 -13.92
C ILE A 173 -3.11 -5.07 -13.52
N ASP A 174 -3.05 -6.02 -14.44
CA ASP A 174 -2.24 -7.23 -14.32
C ASP A 174 -0.79 -6.85 -13.92
N PRO A 175 -0.22 -7.44 -12.85
CA PRO A 175 1.15 -7.14 -12.43
C PRO A 175 2.17 -7.44 -13.54
N ASP A 176 1.88 -8.40 -14.41
CA ASP A 176 2.79 -8.89 -15.46
C ASP A 176 2.70 -8.07 -16.76
N ILE A 177 1.89 -6.99 -16.79
CA ILE A 177 1.85 -6.07 -17.93
C ILE A 177 3.27 -5.57 -18.27
N SER A 178 3.61 -5.63 -19.56
CA SER A 178 4.93 -5.20 -20.03
C SER A 178 5.11 -3.69 -19.87
N VAL A 179 6.38 -3.25 -19.85
CA VAL A 179 6.71 -1.81 -19.81
C VAL A 179 6.22 -1.12 -21.09
N GLU A 180 6.30 -1.78 -22.25
CA GLU A 180 5.82 -1.23 -23.52
C GLU A 180 4.31 -0.97 -23.49
N GLU A 181 3.52 -1.95 -23.07
CA GLU A 181 2.06 -1.81 -22.94
C GLU A 181 1.70 -0.75 -21.90
N THR A 182 2.40 -0.72 -20.77
CA THR A 182 2.24 0.31 -19.73
C THR A 182 2.39 1.72 -20.32
N LEU A 183 3.47 1.94 -21.08
CA LEU A 183 3.74 3.23 -21.72
C LEU A 183 2.74 3.55 -22.83
N SER A 184 2.29 2.54 -23.58
CA SER A 184 1.28 2.70 -24.62
C SER A 184 -0.05 3.19 -24.04
N ILE A 185 -0.55 2.55 -22.98
CA ILE A 185 -1.80 2.94 -22.30
C ILE A 185 -1.70 4.37 -21.77
N GLU A 186 -0.60 4.71 -21.09
CA GLU A 186 -0.40 6.05 -20.54
C GLU A 186 -0.31 7.13 -21.63
N ARG A 187 0.34 6.83 -22.76
CA ARG A 187 0.46 7.75 -23.88
C ARG A 187 -0.88 7.94 -24.59
N GLU A 188 -1.61 6.86 -24.81
CA GLU A 188 -2.95 6.90 -25.41
C GLU A 188 -3.87 7.82 -24.60
N LEU A 189 -3.91 7.64 -23.27
CA LEU A 189 -4.73 8.47 -22.38
C LEU A 189 -4.30 9.94 -22.39
N ALA A 190 -3.00 10.22 -22.41
CA ALA A 190 -2.50 11.58 -22.43
C ALA A 190 -2.76 12.29 -23.78
N GLU A 191 -2.42 11.64 -24.90
CA GLU A 191 -2.38 12.28 -26.22
C GLU A 191 -3.73 12.24 -26.95
N LEU A 192 -4.50 11.15 -26.83
CA LEU A 192 -5.76 10.99 -27.56
C LEU A 192 -6.97 11.44 -26.77
N HIS A 193 -6.84 11.50 -25.44
CA HIS A 193 -7.97 11.69 -24.54
C HIS A 193 -7.79 12.82 -23.54
N ASP A 194 -6.64 13.49 -23.54
CA ASP A 194 -6.35 14.64 -22.69
C ASP A 194 -6.47 14.31 -21.17
N VAL A 195 -6.08 13.08 -20.80
CA VAL A 195 -6.13 12.57 -19.42
C VAL A 195 -4.72 12.29 -18.90
N SER A 196 -4.40 12.84 -17.73
CA SER A 196 -3.18 12.48 -17.02
C SER A 196 -3.32 11.08 -16.45
N ALA A 197 -2.41 10.18 -16.82
CA ALA A 197 -2.46 8.77 -16.42
C ALA A 197 -1.12 8.29 -15.85
N LEU A 198 -1.19 7.40 -14.85
CA LEU A 198 -0.05 6.72 -14.26
C LEU A 198 -0.45 5.29 -13.88
N ILE A 199 0.27 4.30 -14.40
CA ILE A 199 0.24 2.93 -13.91
C ILE A 199 1.36 2.79 -12.87
N ILE A 200 0.97 2.45 -11.65
CA ILE A 200 1.86 2.35 -10.49
C ILE A 200 1.69 1.01 -9.77
N GLN A 201 2.78 0.47 -9.21
CA GLN A 201 2.73 -0.74 -8.40
C GLN A 201 2.03 -0.46 -7.07
N THR A 202 1.08 -1.32 -6.67
CA THR A 202 0.47 -1.24 -5.33
C THR A 202 1.36 -1.94 -4.30
N GLY A 203 1.31 -1.49 -3.04
CA GLY A 203 2.09 -2.05 -1.92
C GLY A 203 1.53 -3.35 -1.35
N GLY A 204 0.27 -3.65 -1.66
CA GLY A 204 -0.50 -4.78 -1.18
C GLY A 204 -1.93 -4.67 -1.73
N LEU A 205 -2.72 -5.72 -1.55
CA LEU A 205 -4.14 -5.71 -1.87
C LEU A 205 -4.94 -6.39 -0.75
N ALA A 206 -5.79 -5.61 -0.09
CA ALA A 206 -6.86 -6.11 0.74
C ALA A 206 -7.89 -6.86 -0.13
N SER A 207 -7.63 -8.13 -0.34
CA SER A 207 -8.53 -9.17 -0.88
C SER A 207 -8.64 -10.31 0.13
N PHE A 208 -9.41 -11.36 -0.17
CA PHE A 208 -9.40 -12.57 0.65
C PHE A 208 -9.06 -13.82 -0.19
N PRO A 209 -7.83 -14.37 -0.09
CA PRO A 209 -6.70 -13.92 0.74
C PRO A 209 -6.13 -12.58 0.28
N SER A 210 -5.47 -11.84 1.16
CA SER A 210 -4.82 -10.57 0.79
C SER A 210 -3.57 -10.82 -0.04
N VAL A 211 -3.24 -9.94 -0.99
CA VAL A 211 -1.99 -10.05 -1.77
C VAL A 211 -0.91 -9.21 -1.12
N VAL A 212 0.23 -9.81 -0.81
CA VAL A 212 1.37 -9.15 -0.17
C VAL A 212 2.61 -9.39 -1.01
N PRO A 213 3.40 -8.35 -1.34
CA PRO A 213 4.59 -8.51 -2.17
C PRO A 213 5.68 -9.30 -1.46
N MET A 214 6.61 -9.82 -2.25
CA MET A 214 7.84 -10.41 -1.74
C MET A 214 8.82 -9.31 -1.30
N VAL A 215 8.96 -9.12 0.00
CA VAL A 215 9.77 -8.06 0.64
C VAL A 215 10.50 -8.63 1.87
N ASP A 216 11.31 -7.82 2.56
CA ASP A 216 11.95 -8.27 3.80
C ASP A 216 10.92 -8.68 4.85
N LEU A 217 11.31 -9.58 5.76
CA LEU A 217 10.38 -10.20 6.71
C LEU A 217 9.64 -9.18 7.58
N GLN A 218 10.31 -8.11 8.02
CA GLN A 218 9.66 -7.10 8.85
C GLN A 218 8.58 -6.38 8.04
N ARG A 219 8.93 -5.89 6.85
CA ARG A 219 7.97 -5.23 5.96
C ARG A 219 6.85 -6.16 5.52
N LEU A 220 7.12 -7.45 5.31
CA LEU A 220 6.11 -8.46 4.99
C LEU A 220 5.07 -8.55 6.10
N MET A 221 5.51 -8.58 7.36
CA MET A 221 4.60 -8.64 8.52
C MET A 221 3.82 -7.34 8.71
N ASP A 222 4.44 -6.19 8.46
CA ASP A 222 3.77 -4.89 8.48
C ASP A 222 2.61 -4.86 7.47
N ILE A 223 2.87 -5.25 6.22
CA ILE A 223 1.87 -5.25 5.15
C ILE A 223 0.80 -6.32 5.41
N ALA A 224 1.19 -7.56 5.78
CA ALA A 224 0.21 -8.61 6.04
C ALA A 224 -0.77 -8.24 7.17
N ALA A 225 -0.29 -7.59 8.23
CA ALA A 225 -1.14 -7.10 9.31
C ALA A 225 -1.99 -5.89 8.89
N HIS A 226 -1.44 -4.97 8.09
CA HIS A 226 -2.16 -3.84 7.50
C HIS A 226 -3.35 -4.32 6.65
N GLU A 227 -3.11 -5.22 5.70
CA GLU A 227 -4.16 -5.75 4.81
C GLU A 227 -5.19 -6.58 5.58
N TRP A 228 -4.76 -7.34 6.59
CA TRP A 228 -5.68 -8.06 7.46
C TRP A 228 -6.61 -7.10 8.22
N LEU A 229 -6.11 -5.96 8.69
CA LEU A 229 -6.94 -4.98 9.38
C LEU A 229 -7.98 -4.37 8.45
N HIS A 230 -7.66 -4.09 7.18
CA HIS A 230 -8.66 -3.70 6.18
C HIS A 230 -9.77 -4.76 6.06
N GLY A 231 -9.37 -6.04 5.97
CA GLY A 231 -10.29 -7.18 6.00
C GLY A 231 -11.12 -7.30 7.28
N HIS A 232 -10.58 -6.89 8.43
CA HIS A 232 -11.33 -6.81 9.69
C HIS A 232 -12.31 -5.63 9.71
N LEU A 233 -11.85 -4.45 9.28
CA LEU A 233 -12.60 -3.19 9.34
C LEU A 233 -13.78 -3.17 8.38
N ILE A 234 -13.76 -3.92 7.27
CA ILE A 234 -14.89 -3.98 6.32
C ILE A 234 -16.22 -4.40 6.99
N PHE A 235 -16.14 -5.14 8.10
CA PHE A 235 -17.29 -5.55 8.90
C PHE A 235 -17.84 -4.42 9.78
N TYR A 236 -17.13 -3.30 9.89
CA TYR A 236 -17.46 -2.15 10.71
C TYR A 236 -17.69 -0.89 9.86
N PRO A 237 -18.36 0.14 10.42
CA PRO A 237 -18.57 1.40 9.73
C PRO A 237 -17.32 2.02 9.09
N LEU A 238 -16.21 2.11 9.83
CA LEU A 238 -14.98 2.74 9.34
C LEU A 238 -14.42 2.07 8.08
N GLY A 239 -14.47 0.74 7.99
CA GLY A 239 -14.03 0.02 6.80
C GLY A 239 -14.92 0.25 5.58
N ARG A 240 -16.22 0.49 5.78
CA ARG A 240 -17.15 0.78 4.67
C ARG A 240 -17.03 2.22 4.19
N SER A 241 -16.70 3.14 5.09
CA SER A 241 -16.49 4.56 4.75
C SER A 241 -15.23 4.81 3.92
N TYR A 242 -14.31 3.85 3.84
CA TYR A 242 -13.15 3.86 2.94
C TYR A 242 -13.49 4.22 1.47
N PHE A 243 -14.68 3.81 1.01
CA PHE A 243 -15.14 3.98 -0.36
C PHE A 243 -15.97 5.25 -0.58
N VAL A 244 -16.26 6.02 0.47
CA VAL A 244 -17.21 7.14 0.43
C VAL A 244 -16.51 8.45 0.11
N ASP A 245 -15.51 8.83 0.90
CA ASP A 245 -14.79 10.09 0.76
C ASP A 245 -13.27 9.91 1.02
N GLY A 246 -12.48 10.90 0.61
CA GLY A 246 -11.02 10.86 0.70
C GLY A 246 -10.50 10.94 2.14
N GLU A 247 -11.18 11.66 3.02
CA GLU A 247 -10.74 11.88 4.41
C GLU A 247 -10.91 10.61 5.25
N MET A 248 -12.08 9.96 5.17
CA MET A 248 -12.32 8.67 5.82
C MET A 248 -11.41 7.58 5.29
N ARG A 249 -11.05 7.63 4.01
CA ARG A 249 -10.00 6.76 3.46
C ARG A 249 -8.67 7.02 4.17
N SER A 250 -8.25 8.27 4.30
CA SER A 250 -7.01 8.61 5.00
C SER A 250 -7.01 8.22 6.48
N VAL A 251 -8.14 8.39 7.20
CA VAL A 251 -8.30 7.90 8.58
C VAL A 251 -8.08 6.39 8.65
N ASN A 252 -8.72 5.65 7.75
CA ASN A 252 -8.62 4.20 7.70
C ASN A 252 -7.19 3.73 7.37
N GLU A 253 -6.58 4.27 6.31
CA GLU A 253 -5.21 3.92 5.91
C GLU A 253 -4.18 4.24 7.01
N THR A 254 -4.32 5.38 7.68
CA THR A 254 -3.43 5.79 8.77
C THR A 254 -3.54 4.82 9.96
N LEU A 255 -4.76 4.43 10.33
CA LEU A 255 -4.99 3.44 11.37
C LEU A 255 -4.40 2.07 10.98
N SER A 256 -4.61 1.66 9.72
CA SER A 256 -4.09 0.39 9.18
C SER A 256 -2.56 0.37 9.09
N ASP A 257 -1.90 1.48 8.74
CA ASP A 257 -0.44 1.60 8.75
C ASP A 257 0.13 1.51 10.18
N LEU A 258 -0.44 2.25 11.13
CA LEU A 258 -0.04 2.18 12.54
C LEU A 258 -0.20 0.76 13.11
N PHE A 259 -1.37 0.14 12.88
CA PHE A 259 -1.63 -1.23 13.30
C PHE A 259 -0.69 -2.23 12.63
N GLY A 260 -0.50 -2.08 11.32
CA GLY A 260 0.41 -2.90 10.51
C GLY A 260 1.80 -2.93 11.10
N ARG A 261 2.40 -1.75 11.34
CA ARG A 261 3.71 -1.63 12.01
C ARG A 261 3.69 -2.28 13.39
N GLU A 262 2.74 -1.92 14.23
CA GLU A 262 2.68 -2.44 15.59
C GLU A 262 2.59 -3.97 15.68
N ILE A 263 1.73 -4.59 14.88
CA ILE A 263 1.63 -6.05 14.83
C ILE A 263 2.84 -6.65 14.11
N GLY A 264 3.29 -6.03 13.03
CA GLY A 264 4.44 -6.47 12.25
C GLY A 264 5.71 -6.55 13.08
N GLN A 265 6.03 -5.51 13.87
CA GLN A 265 7.14 -5.54 14.83
C GLN A 265 6.97 -6.62 15.91
N ARG A 266 5.75 -6.83 16.44
CA ARG A 266 5.51 -7.89 17.46
C ARG A 266 5.75 -9.28 16.87
N VAL A 267 5.24 -9.53 15.67
CA VAL A 267 5.40 -10.80 14.96
C VAL A 267 6.86 -11.02 14.58
N TYR A 268 7.53 -9.99 14.05
CA TYR A 268 8.95 -10.04 13.72
C TYR A 268 9.82 -10.35 14.94
N ALA A 269 9.57 -9.66 16.07
CA ALA A 269 10.25 -9.89 17.33
C ALA A 269 10.09 -11.35 17.80
N LYS A 270 8.86 -11.89 17.72
CA LYS A 270 8.56 -13.29 18.07
C LYS A 270 9.26 -14.30 17.15
N ILE A 271 9.33 -14.03 15.85
CA ILE A 271 9.99 -14.92 14.87
C ILE A 271 11.51 -14.92 15.07
N THR A 272 12.09 -13.74 15.31
CA THR A 272 13.55 -13.52 15.38
C THR A 272 14.14 -13.67 16.78
N ASP A 273 13.30 -13.95 17.78
CA ASP A 273 13.67 -14.01 19.20
C ASP A 273 14.36 -12.71 19.67
N GLN A 274 13.89 -11.58 19.16
CA GLN A 274 14.34 -10.23 19.51
C GLN A 274 13.32 -9.56 20.45
N PRO A 275 13.74 -8.60 21.29
CA PRO A 275 12.80 -7.83 22.07
C PRO A 275 11.90 -6.97 21.17
N TYR A 276 10.62 -6.90 21.49
CA TYR A 276 9.71 -5.97 20.84
C TYR A 276 10.13 -4.52 21.11
N VAL A 277 10.18 -3.73 20.04
CA VAL A 277 10.39 -2.28 20.08
C VAL A 277 9.15 -1.64 19.46
N ALA A 278 8.47 -0.78 20.22
CA ALA A 278 7.30 -0.09 19.72
C ALA A 278 7.66 0.85 18.56
N PRO A 279 6.79 0.99 17.54
CA PRO A 279 6.99 1.97 16.49
C PRO A 279 7.10 3.37 17.08
N VAL A 280 8.03 4.16 16.54
CA VAL A 280 8.18 5.56 16.92
C VAL A 280 7.24 6.41 16.06
N ARG A 281 6.63 7.42 16.67
CA ARG A 281 5.83 8.43 15.98
C ARG A 281 6.68 9.08 14.87
N PRO A 282 6.24 9.03 13.60
CA PRO A 282 6.94 9.71 12.52
C PRO A 282 7.01 11.22 12.75
N GLU A 283 8.08 11.87 12.29
CA GLU A 283 8.22 13.32 12.37
C GLU A 283 7.06 14.04 11.66
N THR A 284 6.59 13.51 10.53
CA THR A 284 5.42 14.00 9.80
C THR A 284 4.14 14.01 10.64
N ALA A 285 3.99 13.07 11.57
CA ALA A 285 2.87 13.01 12.50
C ALA A 285 3.08 13.89 13.74
N SER A 286 4.23 14.56 13.88
CA SER A 286 4.58 15.39 15.05
C SER A 286 4.50 16.89 14.77
N LEU A 287 4.26 17.28 13.50
CA LEU A 287 4.18 18.68 13.08
C LEU A 287 2.91 19.36 13.61
N ASN A 288 3.09 20.59 14.12
CA ASN A 288 2.01 21.47 14.59
C ASN A 288 1.72 22.51 13.49
N TRP A 289 0.67 22.30 12.70
CA TRP A 289 0.39 23.11 11.50
C TRP A 289 -0.18 24.50 11.83
N ASN A 290 -0.78 24.68 13.01
CA ASN A 290 -1.29 25.97 13.49
C ASN A 290 -0.20 27.02 13.78
N SER A 291 1.07 26.63 13.81
CA SER A 291 2.17 27.58 13.89
C SER A 291 2.57 27.96 12.46
N GLY A 292 2.22 29.17 12.01
CA GLY A 292 2.71 29.77 10.75
C GLY A 292 4.23 30.00 10.69
N LYS A 293 5.00 29.19 11.42
CA LYS A 293 6.45 29.10 11.57
C LYS A 293 6.96 27.66 11.43
N ALA A 294 6.13 26.70 11.00
CA ALA A 294 6.47 25.27 10.94
C ALA A 294 7.52 24.88 9.86
N PHE A 295 8.23 25.84 9.26
CA PHE A 295 9.37 25.59 8.37
C PHE A 295 10.69 26.23 8.86
N GLU A 296 10.77 26.74 10.09
CA GLU A 296 11.99 27.43 10.59
C GLU A 296 12.77 26.71 11.70
N GLU A 297 12.36 25.54 12.19
CA GLU A 297 13.17 24.81 13.18
C GLU A 297 14.17 23.85 12.54
N LYS A 298 15.33 24.43 12.16
CA LYS A 298 16.67 23.81 12.09
C LYS A 298 16.74 22.33 11.66
N GLU A 299 16.28 22.03 10.45
CA GLU A 299 17.04 21.04 9.67
C GLU A 299 18.35 21.71 9.21
N ASN A 300 19.43 20.94 9.17
CA ASN A 300 20.65 21.36 8.50
C ASN A 300 20.24 21.78 7.07
N LEU A 301 20.25 23.09 6.76
CA LEU A 301 19.85 23.64 5.45
C LEU A 301 20.60 23.03 4.25
N ASP A 302 21.63 22.22 4.53
CA ASP A 302 22.46 21.53 3.55
C ASP A 302 22.01 20.08 3.22
N GLN A 303 21.02 19.50 3.90
CA GLN A 303 20.50 18.15 3.57
C GLN A 303 19.20 18.21 2.79
N PHE A 304 19.13 17.43 1.71
CA PHE A 304 17.96 17.32 0.86
C PHE A 304 16.81 16.60 1.59
N SER A 305 15.66 17.26 1.72
CA SER A 305 14.42 16.66 2.22
C SER A 305 13.50 16.30 1.06
N PHE A 306 13.29 15.00 0.82
CA PHE A 306 12.37 14.51 -0.21
C PHE A 306 10.94 15.03 0.00
N ASN A 307 10.51 15.07 1.25
CA ASN A 307 9.16 15.51 1.61
C ASN A 307 9.01 17.01 1.33
N GLN A 308 9.94 17.85 1.76
CA GLN A 308 9.86 19.27 1.43
C GLN A 308 9.85 19.49 -0.10
N PHE A 309 10.74 18.80 -0.81
CA PHE A 309 10.86 18.90 -2.26
C PHE A 309 9.55 18.54 -2.98
N MET A 310 8.87 17.48 -2.55
CA MET A 310 7.61 17.03 -3.14
C MET A 310 6.43 17.93 -2.75
N SER A 311 6.42 18.53 -1.55
CA SER A 311 5.44 19.54 -1.15
C SER A 311 5.49 20.76 -2.06
N GLU A 312 6.69 21.34 -2.19
CA GLU A 312 6.93 22.52 -3.03
C GLU A 312 6.55 22.23 -4.48
N THR A 313 6.86 21.02 -4.96
CA THR A 313 6.50 20.58 -6.29
C THR A 313 4.98 20.58 -6.46
N ARG A 314 4.25 20.01 -5.50
CA ARG A 314 2.80 19.98 -5.57
C ARG A 314 2.19 21.39 -5.52
N ASP A 315 2.58 22.20 -4.55
CA ASP A 315 2.00 23.54 -4.34
C ASP A 315 2.20 24.42 -5.58
N ARG A 316 3.39 24.35 -6.18
CA ARG A 316 3.68 25.10 -7.40
C ARG A 316 2.89 24.56 -8.59
N THR A 317 2.74 23.24 -8.72
CA THR A 317 1.90 22.63 -9.75
C THR A 317 0.44 23.07 -9.63
N ASP A 318 -0.15 23.05 -8.43
CA ASP A 318 -1.54 23.50 -8.23
C ASP A 318 -1.73 24.96 -8.64
N ASN A 319 -0.80 25.85 -8.28
CA ASN A 319 -0.87 27.25 -8.71
C ASN A 319 -0.83 27.41 -10.24
N LEU A 320 0.04 26.66 -10.93
CA LEU A 320 0.10 26.68 -12.39
C LEU A 320 -1.20 26.16 -13.02
N LEU A 321 -1.79 25.10 -12.45
CA LEU A 321 -3.06 24.55 -12.90
C LEU A 321 -4.23 25.50 -12.68
N LEU A 322 -4.27 26.20 -11.54
CA LEU A 322 -5.26 27.25 -11.25
C LEU A 322 -5.19 28.42 -12.25
N ASP A 323 -3.98 28.76 -12.70
CA ASP A 323 -3.75 29.77 -13.73
C ASP A 323 -4.05 29.26 -15.16
N GLY A 324 -4.43 27.99 -15.32
CA GLY A 324 -4.69 27.34 -16.61
C GLY A 324 -3.44 26.99 -17.42
N LEU A 325 -2.26 27.01 -16.78
CA LEU A 325 -0.94 26.76 -17.39
C LEU A 325 -0.57 25.27 -17.29
N VAL A 326 -1.31 24.42 -18.01
CA VAL A 326 -1.20 22.96 -17.92
C VAL A 326 0.15 22.46 -18.41
N GLU A 327 0.60 22.93 -19.58
CA GLU A 327 1.86 22.53 -20.18
C GLU A 327 3.06 22.96 -19.31
N GLU A 328 3.00 24.15 -18.72
CA GLU A 328 4.02 24.64 -17.80
C GLU A 328 4.04 23.84 -16.50
N ALA A 329 2.87 23.44 -15.99
CA ALA A 329 2.76 22.58 -14.81
C ALA A 329 3.41 21.21 -15.06
N GLU A 330 3.18 20.61 -16.22
CA GLU A 330 3.77 19.32 -16.61
C GLU A 330 5.27 19.41 -16.85
N ALA A 331 5.73 20.46 -17.53
CA ALA A 331 7.16 20.72 -17.72
C ALA A 331 7.88 20.97 -16.38
N TYR A 332 7.22 21.64 -15.44
CA TYR A 332 7.73 21.84 -14.10
C TYR A 332 7.86 20.51 -13.35
N MET A 333 6.82 19.66 -13.36
CA MET A 333 6.87 18.33 -12.72
C MET A 333 7.99 17.45 -13.29
N GLU A 334 8.19 17.44 -14.62
CA GLU A 334 9.30 16.71 -15.24
C GLU A 334 10.67 17.25 -14.83
N THR A 335 10.80 18.57 -14.75
CA THR A 335 12.03 19.21 -14.24
C THR A 335 12.34 18.77 -12.81
N ARG A 336 11.32 18.69 -11.96
CA ARG A 336 11.45 18.24 -10.56
C ARG A 336 11.78 16.76 -10.47
N ARG A 337 11.21 15.91 -11.33
CA ARG A 337 11.57 14.49 -11.46
C ARG A 337 13.04 14.29 -11.82
N ILE A 338 13.57 15.09 -12.74
CA ILE A 338 15.00 15.05 -13.12
C ILE A 338 15.91 15.48 -11.97
N GLN A 339 15.52 16.51 -11.21
CA GLN A 339 16.26 16.94 -10.01
C GLN A 339 16.33 15.83 -8.96
N LEU A 340 15.23 15.10 -8.74
CA LEU A 340 15.18 13.95 -7.82
C LEU A 340 16.17 12.85 -8.18
N LEU A 341 16.36 12.58 -9.48
CA LEU A 341 17.37 11.64 -9.94
C LEU A 341 18.78 12.06 -9.50
N GLY A 342 19.07 13.36 -9.52
CA GLY A 342 20.32 13.93 -9.00
C GLY A 342 20.52 13.76 -7.49
N HIS A 343 19.43 13.57 -6.74
CA HIS A 343 19.44 13.27 -5.31
C HIS A 343 19.32 11.77 -4.99
N GLY A 344 19.40 10.90 -6.00
CA GLY A 344 19.35 9.44 -5.82
C GLY A 344 17.94 8.85 -5.79
N TYR A 345 16.90 9.64 -6.07
CA TYR A 345 15.51 9.18 -6.13
C TYR A 345 15.11 8.87 -7.58
N SER A 346 14.92 7.59 -7.88
CA SER A 346 14.45 7.15 -9.20
C SER A 346 12.92 7.10 -9.22
N ILE A 347 12.29 8.14 -9.77
CA ILE A 347 10.84 8.17 -10.04
C ILE A 347 10.61 8.16 -11.55
N ARG A 348 9.81 7.20 -12.03
CA ARG A 348 9.53 7.02 -13.46
C ARG A 348 8.79 8.20 -14.07
N LYS A 349 7.78 8.74 -13.37
CA LYS A 349 6.89 9.79 -13.88
C LYS A 349 6.28 10.57 -12.72
N ILE A 350 6.30 11.90 -12.82
CA ILE A 350 5.56 12.81 -11.93
C ILE A 350 4.60 13.60 -12.82
N ASN A 351 3.30 13.43 -12.58
CA ASN A 351 2.22 14.13 -13.26
C ASN A 351 1.03 14.32 -12.29
N GLN A 352 -0.09 14.84 -12.78
CA GLN A 352 -1.30 15.01 -11.98
C GLN A 352 -1.79 13.67 -11.40
N ALA A 353 -1.76 12.58 -12.18
CA ALA A 353 -2.12 11.24 -11.68
C ALA A 353 -1.20 10.73 -10.56
N TYR A 354 0.11 11.03 -10.62
CA TYR A 354 1.06 10.73 -9.53
C TYR A 354 0.61 11.39 -8.23
N PHE A 355 0.34 12.69 -8.27
CA PHE A 355 -0.11 13.42 -7.09
C PHE A 355 -1.53 13.04 -6.66
N ALA A 356 -2.41 12.69 -7.60
CA ALA A 356 -3.76 12.18 -7.29
C ALA A 356 -3.73 10.83 -6.58
N PHE A 357 -2.71 9.99 -6.85
CA PHE A 357 -2.47 8.75 -6.13
C PHE A 357 -1.85 9.02 -4.76
N HIS A 358 -0.67 9.63 -4.71
CA HIS A 358 0.09 9.80 -3.47
C HIS A 358 -0.57 10.78 -2.49
N GLY A 359 -1.39 11.72 -2.98
CA GLY A 359 -2.19 12.62 -2.16
C GLY A 359 -3.28 11.94 -1.32
N THR A 360 -3.68 10.71 -1.66
CA THR A 360 -4.65 9.95 -0.86
C THR A 360 -4.00 9.11 0.25
N TYR A 361 -2.69 8.88 0.19
CA TYR A 361 -1.98 7.94 1.07
C TYR A 361 -1.33 8.58 2.30
N GLY A 362 -1.55 9.86 2.60
CA GLY A 362 -0.91 10.52 3.75
C GLY A 362 0.63 10.65 3.64
N GLU A 363 1.24 10.09 2.59
CA GLU A 363 2.68 10.13 2.30
C GLU A 363 3.06 11.21 1.27
N SER A 364 2.10 11.89 0.61
CA SER A 364 2.45 13.13 -0.09
C SER A 364 2.56 14.29 0.92
N PRO A 365 3.59 15.14 0.85
CA PRO A 365 3.78 16.27 1.76
C PRO A 365 2.69 17.35 1.68
N SER A 366 2.06 17.50 0.51
CA SER A 366 0.84 18.28 0.30
C SER A 366 -0.44 17.64 0.85
N SER A 367 -0.34 16.38 1.28
CA SER A 367 -1.34 15.62 2.03
C SER A 367 -0.78 15.23 3.39
N ALA A 368 0.04 16.09 4.01
CA ALA A 368 0.26 16.09 5.45
C ALA A 368 -1.07 16.44 6.13
N SER A 369 -2.01 15.51 6.06
CA SER A 369 -3.28 15.63 6.75
C SER A 369 -3.00 15.50 8.24
N PRO A 370 -3.56 16.37 9.09
CA PRO A 370 -3.40 16.26 10.53
C PRO A 370 -3.98 14.95 11.07
N ILE A 371 -4.72 14.18 10.26
CA ILE A 371 -5.16 12.81 10.55
C ILE A 371 -4.01 11.96 11.10
N ALA A 372 -2.80 12.00 10.49
CA ALA A 372 -1.68 11.20 10.99
C ALA A 372 -1.35 11.56 12.44
N ARG A 373 -1.20 12.87 12.71
CA ARG A 373 -1.01 13.40 14.05
C ARG A 373 -2.14 13.00 15.00
N TYR A 374 -3.38 13.17 14.60
CA TYR A 374 -4.56 12.87 15.40
C TYR A 374 -4.64 11.39 15.79
N ILE A 375 -4.36 10.48 14.87
CA ILE A 375 -4.34 9.03 15.14
C ILE A 375 -3.22 8.68 16.13
N TRP A 376 -2.05 9.31 16.01
CA TRP A 376 -0.96 9.15 16.98
C TRP A 376 -1.31 9.75 18.36
N ASP A 377 -1.94 10.92 18.41
CA ASP A 377 -2.41 11.54 19.66
C ASP A 377 -3.44 10.64 20.37
N LEU A 378 -4.36 10.02 19.62
CA LEU A 378 -5.30 9.02 20.15
C LEU A 378 -4.59 7.73 20.57
N ARG A 379 -3.57 7.29 19.83
CA ARG A 379 -2.80 6.09 20.15
C ARG A 379 -2.10 6.22 21.51
N GLU A 380 -1.58 7.39 21.84
CA GLU A 380 -0.91 7.67 23.12
C GLU A 380 -1.88 7.67 24.31
N GLN A 381 -3.19 7.78 24.07
CA GLN A 381 -4.23 7.80 25.12
C GLN A 381 -4.79 6.41 25.46
N VAL A 382 -4.45 5.38 24.68
CA VAL A 382 -4.94 4.02 24.88
C VAL A 382 -3.80 3.06 25.19
N ASP A 383 -4.10 2.02 25.97
CA ASP A 383 -3.11 1.03 26.37
C ASP A 383 -2.64 0.16 25.19
N THR A 384 -3.58 -0.20 24.30
CA THR A 384 -3.32 -1.13 23.18
C THR A 384 -3.76 -0.56 21.83
N VAL A 385 -3.10 -0.99 20.76
CA VAL A 385 -3.51 -0.64 19.39
C VAL A 385 -4.90 -1.21 19.05
N GLY A 386 -5.29 -2.33 19.66
CA GLY A 386 -6.63 -2.88 19.51
C GLY A 386 -7.71 -1.99 20.13
N ASP A 387 -7.42 -1.29 21.22
CA ASP A 387 -8.34 -0.33 21.82
C ASP A 387 -8.50 0.92 20.95
N LEU A 388 -7.43 1.37 20.28
CA LEU A 388 -7.51 2.40 19.24
C LEU A 388 -8.44 1.97 18.09
N VAL A 389 -8.23 0.76 17.56
CA VAL A 389 -9.10 0.21 16.51
C VAL A 389 -10.55 0.13 16.96
N LYS A 390 -10.82 -0.33 18.19
CA LYS A 390 -12.19 -0.38 18.74
C LYS A 390 -12.82 0.99 18.91
N MET A 391 -12.04 2.00 19.29
CA MET A 391 -12.48 3.39 19.42
C MET A 391 -12.92 3.94 18.05
N LEU A 392 -12.14 3.68 17.00
CA LEU A 392 -12.34 4.28 15.68
C LEU A 392 -13.30 3.49 14.77
N ARG A 393 -13.40 2.16 14.90
CA ARG A 393 -14.14 1.30 13.95
C ARG A 393 -15.62 1.68 13.76
N GLY A 394 -16.24 2.36 14.73
CA GLY A 394 -17.64 2.79 14.70
C GLY A 394 -17.93 4.03 13.85
N LEU A 395 -16.90 4.76 13.44
CA LEU A 395 -17.02 6.04 12.72
C LEU A 395 -17.51 5.84 11.28
N LYS A 396 -18.39 6.72 10.82
CA LYS A 396 -18.98 6.70 9.47
C LYS A 396 -18.56 7.88 8.61
N THR A 397 -18.30 9.02 9.23
CA THR A 397 -18.03 10.28 8.53
C THR A 397 -16.89 11.01 9.22
N TYR A 398 -16.28 11.94 8.50
CA TYR A 398 -15.15 12.69 9.02
C TYR A 398 -15.54 13.60 10.20
N GLU A 399 -16.75 14.16 10.19
CA GLU A 399 -17.24 14.98 11.31
C GLU A 399 -17.40 14.16 12.60
N GLN A 400 -17.70 12.86 12.50
CA GLN A 400 -17.71 11.99 13.68
C GLN A 400 -16.30 11.75 14.21
N PHE A 401 -15.31 11.67 13.31
CA PHE A 401 -13.90 11.58 13.70
C PHE A 401 -13.44 12.86 14.39
N GLU A 402 -13.72 14.03 13.82
CA GLU A 402 -13.43 15.32 14.46
C GLU A 402 -14.10 15.48 15.82
N GLN A 403 -15.37 15.10 15.95
CA GLN A 403 -16.07 15.14 17.23
C GLN A 403 -15.42 14.21 18.26
N LEU A 404 -15.01 13.00 17.86
CA LEU A 404 -14.26 12.09 18.73
C LEU A 404 -12.95 12.72 19.20
N LEU A 405 -12.21 13.37 18.31
CA LEU A 405 -10.96 14.04 18.65
C LEU A 405 -11.18 15.14 19.69
N VAL A 406 -12.20 15.98 19.49
CA VAL A 406 -12.58 17.02 20.46
C VAL A 406 -12.98 16.41 21.80
N ASP A 407 -13.76 15.33 21.80
CA ASP A 407 -14.19 14.63 23.02
C ASP A 407 -13.00 14.02 23.78
N GLN A 408 -11.94 13.63 23.07
CA GLN A 408 -10.67 13.13 23.63
C GLN A 408 -9.66 14.26 23.93
N GLY A 409 -10.05 15.52 23.76
CA GLY A 409 -9.18 16.68 24.05
C GLY A 409 -8.03 16.86 23.06
N VAL A 410 -8.12 16.28 21.85
CA VAL A 410 -7.18 16.53 20.77
C VAL A 410 -7.54 17.86 20.09
N GLU A 411 -6.59 18.80 20.04
CA GLU A 411 -6.79 20.08 19.37
C GLU A 411 -6.86 19.91 17.85
N LEU A 412 -7.99 20.29 17.27
CA LEU A 412 -8.14 20.32 15.81
C LEU A 412 -7.40 21.52 15.23
N GLU A 413 -6.67 21.27 14.16
CA GLU A 413 -6.14 22.31 13.29
C GLU A 413 -7.30 22.95 12.52
N HIS A 414 -7.43 24.27 12.62
CA HIS A 414 -8.44 25.01 11.88
C HIS A 414 -7.77 25.59 10.63
N ASN A 415 -8.18 25.12 9.46
CA ASN A 415 -7.86 25.79 8.21
C ASN A 415 -8.46 27.20 8.26
N TYR A 416 -7.60 28.23 8.24
CA TYR A 416 -8.00 29.61 8.00
C TYR A 416 -8.09 29.89 6.50
#